data_AF-A0A7J7LHG6-F1
#
_entry.id   AF-A0A7J7LHG6-F1
#
_cell.length_a   1.000
_cell.length_b   1.000
_cell.length_c   1.000
_cell.angle_alpha   90.00
_cell.angle_beta   90.00
_cell.angle_gamma   90.00
#
_symmetry.space_group_name_H-M   'P 1'
#
loop_
_entity.id
_entity.type
_entity.pdbx_description
1 polymer ?
#
loop_
_entity_poly.entity_id
_entity_poly.type
_entity_poly.pdbx_seq_one_letter_code
_entity_poly.pdbx_strand_id
1 'polypeptide(L)'
;MLVTLASLCEHYEYFVRGHFLERAHVFLGECKAYTEGAQVEFLEDKSGTFKLKTEVSHILPRLVQAFTKNGAKECEQFLPAPGNP
;
A
#
# COMPACT_ATOMS: atom_id res chain seq x y z
N MET A 1 22.33 -10.50 29.29
CA MET A 1 22.66 -10.06 27.92
C MET A 1 21.71 -10.61 26.86
N LEU A 2 21.36 -11.90 26.86
CA LEU A 2 20.41 -12.47 25.89
C LEU A 2 18.98 -11.91 25.98
N VAL A 3 18.46 -11.70 27.21
CA VAL A 3 17.11 -11.13 27.43
C VAL A 3 16.98 -9.70 26.88
N THR A 4 18.04 -8.91 26.99
CA THR A 4 18.08 -7.52 26.52
C THR A 4 18.07 -7.44 24.99
N LEU A 5 18.78 -8.35 24.31
CA LEU A 5 18.78 -8.44 22.85
C LEU A 5 17.43 -8.92 22.30
N ALA A 6 16.77 -9.86 22.99
CA ALA A 6 15.42 -10.32 22.61
C ALA A 6 14.40 -9.18 22.74
N SER A 7 14.40 -8.45 23.86
CA SER A 7 13.49 -7.31 24.05
C SER A 7 13.71 -6.17 23.04
N LEU A 8 14.97 -5.97 22.61
CA LEU A 8 15.29 -4.98 21.57
C LEU A 8 14.74 -5.41 20.20
N CYS A 9 14.77 -6.70 19.90
CA CYS A 9 14.20 -7.27 18.69
C CYS A 9 12.67 -7.09 18.67
N GLU A 10 11.99 -7.32 19.79
CA GLU A 10 10.54 -7.12 19.92
C GLU A 10 10.14 -5.64 19.77
N HIS A 11 10.91 -4.73 20.38
CA HIS A 11 10.69 -3.29 20.23
C HIS A 11 10.92 -2.83 18.79
N TYR A 12 11.94 -3.36 18.14
CA TYR A 12 12.23 -3.05 16.73
C TYR A 12 11.15 -3.61 15.82
N GLU A 13 10.66 -4.82 16.07
CA GLU A 13 9.55 -5.41 15.31
C GLU A 13 8.28 -4.58 15.46
N TYR A 14 7.94 -4.14 16.67
CA TYR A 14 6.80 -3.25 16.90
C TYR A 14 6.97 -1.90 16.17
N PHE A 15 8.16 -1.31 16.21
CA PHE A 15 8.47 -0.07 15.52
C PHE A 15 8.37 -0.21 13.99
N VAL A 16 8.96 -1.25 13.42
CA VAL A 16 8.92 -1.54 11.97
C VAL A 16 7.48 -1.82 11.53
N ARG A 17 6.71 -2.56 12.34
CA ARG A 17 5.29 -2.82 12.08
C ARG A 17 4.52 -1.51 12.09
N GLY A 18 4.65 -0.67 13.13
CA GLY A 18 4.02 0.65 13.19
C GLY A 18 4.36 1.54 11.99
N HIS A 19 5.63 1.59 11.60
CA HIS A 19 6.08 2.35 10.43
C HIS A 19 5.50 1.82 9.12
N PHE A 20 5.48 0.50 8.94
CA PHE A 20 4.91 -0.14 7.75
C PHE A 20 3.40 0.11 7.65
N LEU A 21 2.69 0.09 8.78
CA LEU A 21 1.26 0.39 8.87
C LEU A 21 0.96 1.85 8.53
N GLU A 22 1.72 2.81 9.06
CA GLU A 22 1.58 4.22 8.74
C GLU A 22 1.84 4.50 7.25
N ARG A 23 2.88 3.88 6.70
CA ARG A 23 3.24 4.00 5.28
C ARG A 23 2.26 3.28 4.36
N ALA A 24 1.54 2.27 4.83
CA ALA A 24 0.55 1.55 4.04
C ALA A 24 -0.54 2.49 3.50
N HIS A 25 -1.06 3.40 4.32
CA HIS A 25 -2.09 4.35 3.90
C HIS A 25 -1.59 5.33 2.84
N VAL A 26 -0.36 5.84 3.01
CA VAL A 26 0.26 6.74 2.04
C VAL A 26 0.46 6.00 0.71
N PHE A 27 1.05 4.81 0.76
CA PHE A 27 1.29 4.00 -0.44
C PHE A 27 -0.01 3.62 -1.18
N LEU A 28 -1.02 3.13 -0.45
CA LEU A 28 -2.32 2.79 -1.03
C LEU A 28 -3.05 4.02 -1.57
N GLY A 29 -2.91 5.19 -0.92
CA GLY A 29 -3.42 6.47 -1.39
C GLY A 29 -2.79 6.89 -2.73
N GLU A 30 -1.47 6.78 -2.84
CA GLU A 30 -0.75 7.04 -4.09
C GLU A 30 -1.16 6.05 -5.20
N CYS A 31 -1.26 4.75 -4.90
CA CYS A 31 -1.73 3.77 -5.87
C CYS A 31 -3.17 4.07 -6.34
N LYS A 32 -4.05 4.46 -5.43
CA LYS A 32 -5.42 4.86 -5.77
C LYS A 32 -5.44 6.10 -6.65
N ALA A 33 -4.73 7.16 -6.27
CA ALA A 33 -4.61 8.38 -7.05
C ALA A 33 -4.04 8.11 -8.45
N TYR A 34 -3.04 7.23 -8.54
CA TYR A 34 -2.48 6.75 -9.81
C TYR A 34 -3.54 6.04 -10.67
N THR A 35 -4.36 5.16 -10.09
CA THR A 35 -5.47 4.48 -10.79
C THR A 35 -6.66 5.39 -11.10
N GLU A 36 -6.80 6.53 -10.43
CA GLU A 36 -7.85 7.52 -10.73
C GLU A 36 -7.39 8.54 -11.79
N GLY A 37 -6.10 8.53 -12.16
CA GLY A 37 -5.56 9.36 -13.23
C GLY A 37 -4.83 10.60 -12.75
N ALA A 38 -4.27 10.59 -11.54
CA ALA A 38 -3.28 11.59 -11.13
C ALA A 38 -2.16 11.65 -12.19
N GLN A 39 -1.89 12.86 -12.71
CA GLN A 39 -0.81 13.08 -13.65
C GLN A 39 0.52 12.88 -12.93
N VAL A 40 1.19 11.77 -13.22
CA VAL A 40 2.60 11.61 -12.88
C VAL A 40 3.38 12.21 -14.04
N GLU A 41 4.05 13.34 -13.81
CA GLU A 41 4.87 14.05 -14.82
C GLU A 41 6.06 13.21 -15.37
N PHE A 42 6.23 11.96 -14.92
CA PHE A 42 7.42 11.15 -15.16
C PHE A 42 7.36 10.22 -16.39
N LEU A 43 6.24 10.06 -17.09
CA LEU A 43 6.12 9.06 -18.16
C LEU A 43 5.70 9.67 -19.49
N GLU A 44 6.69 9.99 -20.34
CA GLU A 44 6.52 10.45 -21.73
C GLU A 44 5.87 9.39 -22.66
N ASP A 45 5.70 8.14 -22.19
CA ASP A 45 5.09 7.03 -22.92
C ASP A 45 3.68 6.68 -22.41
N LYS A 46 2.66 7.29 -23.03
CA LYS A 46 1.23 7.09 -22.68
C LYS A 46 0.77 5.63 -22.73
N SER A 47 1.40 4.80 -23.57
CA SER A 47 1.12 3.36 -23.69
C SER A 47 1.62 2.55 -22.49
N GLY A 48 2.78 2.93 -21.93
CA GLY A 48 3.34 2.32 -20.72
C GLY A 48 2.52 2.65 -19.48
N THR A 49 2.04 3.89 -19.36
CA THR A 49 1.18 4.36 -18.27
C THR A 49 -0.14 3.59 -18.18
N PHE A 50 -0.78 3.28 -19.32
CA PHE A 50 -2.03 2.51 -19.31
C PHE A 50 -1.86 1.07 -18.80
N LYS A 51 -0.79 0.39 -19.24
CA LYS A 51 -0.48 -0.97 -18.77
C LYS A 51 -0.15 -0.97 -17.28
N LEU A 52 0.69 -0.02 -16.84
CA LEU A 52 1.06 0.12 -15.43
C LEU A 52 -0.17 0.42 -14.57
N LYS A 53 -1.07 1.29 -15.03
CA LYS A 53 -2.34 1.60 -14.35
C LYS A 53 -3.21 0.36 -14.17
N THR A 54 -3.35 -0.47 -15.21
CA THR A 54 -4.10 -1.73 -15.13
C THR A 54 -3.47 -2.71 -14.15
N GLU A 55 -2.15 -2.87 -14.19
CA GLU A 55 -1.42 -3.76 -13.26
C GLU A 55 -1.55 -3.28 -11.81
N VAL A 56 -1.42 -1.97 -11.57
CA VAL A 56 -1.62 -1.37 -10.24
C VAL A 56 -3.06 -1.60 -9.75
N SER A 57 -4.08 -1.39 -10.61
CA SER A 57 -5.47 -1.71 -10.28
C SER A 57 -5.69 -3.18 -9.93
N HIS A 58 -5.01 -4.10 -10.61
CA HIS A 58 -5.11 -5.54 -10.34
C HIS A 58 -4.43 -5.96 -9.02
N ILE A 59 -3.33 -5.31 -8.64
CA ILE A 59 -2.57 -5.66 -7.43
C ILE A 59 -3.04 -4.89 -6.19
N LEU A 60 -3.67 -3.72 -6.35
CA LEU A 60 -4.20 -2.89 -5.27
C LEU A 60 -5.09 -3.67 -4.27
N PRO A 61 -6.01 -4.56 -4.70
CA PRO A 61 -6.79 -5.36 -3.77
C PRO A 61 -5.97 -6.37 -2.97
N ARG A 62 -4.92 -6.95 -3.58
CA ARG A 62 -4.00 -7.86 -2.90
C ARG A 62 -3.14 -7.12 -1.87
N LEU A 63 -2.73 -5.90 -2.20
CA LEU A 63 -1.99 -5.02 -1.29
C LEU A 63 -2.86 -4.65 -0.09
N VAL A 64 -4.09 -4.18 -0.31
CA VAL A 64 -5.06 -3.90 0.77
C VAL A 64 -5.22 -5.11 1.68
N GLN A 65 -5.47 -6.29 1.11
CA GLN A 65 -5.63 -7.52 1.90
C GLN A 65 -4.37 -7.87 2.70
N ALA A 66 -3.18 -7.70 2.12
CA ALA A 66 -1.91 -7.97 2.80
C ALA A 66 -1.69 -6.99 3.95
N PHE A 67 -1.92 -5.70 3.76
CA PHE A 67 -1.80 -4.69 4.81
C PHE A 67 -2.80 -4.93 5.94
N THR A 68 -4.07 -5.23 5.62
CA THR A 68 -5.10 -5.55 6.62
C THR A 68 -4.72 -6.79 7.44
N LYS A 69 -4.22 -7.86 6.80
CA LYS A 69 -3.73 -9.06 7.51
C LYS A 69 -2.57 -8.76 8.45
N ASN A 70 -1.75 -7.76 8.13
CA ASN A 70 -0.62 -7.33 8.97
C ASN A 70 -1.02 -6.32 10.06
N GLY A 71 -2.31 -5.99 10.18
CA GLY A 71 -2.83 -5.14 11.24
C GLY A 71 -3.09 -3.69 10.82
N ALA A 72 -3.03 -3.38 9.53
CA ALA A 72 -3.42 -2.07 9.01
C ALA A 72 -4.93 -1.93 9.07
N LYS A 73 -5.40 -0.86 9.71
CA LYS A 73 -6.82 -0.57 9.86
C LYS A 73 -7.30 0.21 8.64
N GLU A 74 -8.57 0.06 8.29
CA GLU A 74 -9.24 0.94 7.32
C GLU A 74 -8.63 0.95 5.90
N CYS A 75 -7.78 -0.01 5.53
CA CYS A 75 -7.21 -0.08 4.17
C CYS A 75 -8.26 -0.37 3.08
N GLU A 76 -9.43 -0.88 3.45
CA GLU A 76 -10.54 -1.18 2.53
C GLU A 76 -11.08 0.08 1.83
N GLN A 77 -10.87 1.27 2.42
CA GLN A 77 -11.25 2.56 1.80
C GLN A 77 -10.51 2.86 0.48
N PHE A 78 -9.40 2.17 0.23
CA PHE A 78 -8.60 2.33 -0.97
C PHE A 78 -9.03 1.40 -2.10
N LEU A 79 -9.95 0.46 -1.85
CA LEU A 79 -10.52 -0.36 -2.90
C LEU A 79 -11.44 0.48 -3.78
N PRO A 80 -11.45 0.26 -5.10
CA PRO A 80 -12.47 0.81 -5.96
C PRO A 80 -13.83 0.26 -5.51
N ALA A 81 -14.85 1.14 -5.41
CA ALA A 81 -16.19 0.74 -5.03
C ALA A 81 -16.68 -0.42 -5.93
N PRO A 82 -17.44 -1.39 -5.39
CA PRO A 82 -18.02 -2.45 -6.21
C PRO A 82 -18.98 -1.82 -7.23
N GLY A 83 -18.50 -1.73 -8.47
CA GLY A 83 -19.21 -1.37 -9.71
C GLY A 83 -20.46 -0.51 -9.59
N ASN A 84 -20.38 0.74 -10.06
CA ASN A 84 -21.50 1.26 -10.83
C ASN A 84 -21.27 0.80 -12.29
N PRO A 85 -22.22 0.07 -12.92
CA PRO A 85 -22.11 -0.39 -14.31
C PRO A 85 -21.94 0.76 -15.31
#